data_AF-A0AA35IY88-F1
#
_entry.id   AF-A0AA35IY88-F1
#
_cell.length_a   1.000
_cell.length_b   1.000
_cell.length_c   1.000
_cell.angle_alpha   90.00
_cell.angle_beta   90.00
_cell.angle_gamma   90.00
#
_symmetry.space_group_name_H-M   'P 1'
#
loop_
_entity.id
_entity.type
_entity.pdbx_description
1 polymer ?
#
loop_
_entity_poly.entity_id
_entity_poly.type
_entity_poly.pdbx_seq_one_letter_code
_entity_poly.pdbx_strand_id
1 'polypeptide(L)'
;MVNTHKLADDVLQLLDNCIEKNYRVCVVLVGSPGSGKSTIAEELCQIINEKYNSFLSKHPHIIQVIDQQKPIVDLVGSLRTLQPNKVAYMSEHQGLLREHVEDVNFSPVKYPDLTPDKRECTTVVGRGGNANAIRIAAVNNPINVNQLAQNSINIAQIVPMDGFHLSRKCLDLFEDPETAHKRRGSPSTFDSNNFLQLCKILAETSLCKVSSHDKSYSTSNVFGKLSKTFSQAVPDIFIPGFNHALKDPTPDQYCISKFTRIVIFEGLYLLYDQENWKEIYQTLANTGALLVYKIDIDYEVTEERVAKRHLQSGLVTTISEGREKFRSNDLLNGKDIDSHLIKLDNVVHIRND
;
A
#
# COMPACT_ATOMS: atom_id res chain seq x y z
N MET A 1 -0.41 23.04 9.10
CA MET A 1 0.44 21.84 8.90
C MET A 1 0.16 20.77 9.94
N VAL A 2 -0.06 19.53 9.52
CA VAL A 2 -0.38 18.40 10.41
C VAL A 2 0.81 18.01 11.29
N ASN A 3 0.56 17.61 12.54
CA ASN A 3 1.59 17.10 13.44
C ASN A 3 1.80 15.59 13.22
N THR A 4 2.78 15.22 12.41
CA THR A 4 3.11 13.82 12.08
C THR A 4 3.62 13.01 13.28
N HIS A 5 4.23 13.65 14.29
CA HIS A 5 4.58 12.96 15.54
C HIS A 5 3.34 12.53 16.32
N LYS A 6 2.30 13.36 16.36
CA LYS A 6 1.02 12.98 16.97
C LYS A 6 0.38 11.80 16.24
N LEU A 7 0.36 11.84 14.90
CA LEU A 7 -0.13 10.69 14.11
C LEU A 7 0.66 9.41 14.43
N ALA A 8 1.98 9.50 14.58
CA ALA A 8 2.81 8.35 14.97
C ALA A 8 2.43 7.81 16.35
N ASP A 9 2.16 8.69 17.32
CA ASP A 9 1.74 8.29 18.66
C ASP A 9 0.37 7.60 18.64
N ASP A 10 -0.60 8.12 17.88
CA ASP A 10 -1.92 7.52 17.69
C ASP A 10 -1.81 6.11 17.06
N VAL A 11 -0.95 5.96 16.05
CA VAL A 11 -0.68 4.66 15.39
C VAL A 11 -0.05 3.65 16.34
N LEU A 12 0.95 4.07 17.12
CA LEU A 12 1.61 3.22 18.12
C LEU A 12 0.65 2.83 19.25
N GLN A 13 -0.26 3.73 19.63
CA GLN A 13 -1.31 3.43 20.60
C GLN A 13 -2.29 2.39 20.06
N LEU A 14 -2.74 2.51 18.81
CA LEU A 14 -3.58 1.48 18.18
C LEU A 14 -2.85 0.13 18.13
N LEU A 15 -1.57 0.11 17.73
CA LEU A 15 -0.77 -1.11 17.70
C LEU A 15 -0.68 -1.75 19.09
N ASP A 16 -0.45 -0.97 20.15
CA ASP A 16 -0.38 -1.48 21.51
C ASP A 16 -1.72 -2.10 21.97
N ASN A 17 -2.83 -1.44 21.65
CA ASN A 17 -4.18 -1.89 21.98
C ASN A 17 -4.57 -3.20 21.26
N CYS A 18 -4.05 -3.40 20.05
CA CYS A 18 -4.39 -4.55 19.21
C CYS A 18 -3.31 -5.63 19.14
N ILE A 19 -2.17 -5.48 19.84
CA ILE A 19 -0.98 -6.33 19.66
C ILE A 19 -1.24 -7.84 19.89
N GLU A 20 -2.23 -8.19 20.72
CA GLU A 20 -2.63 -9.58 20.99
C GLU A 20 -3.62 -10.14 19.98
N LYS A 21 -4.35 -9.27 19.27
CA LYS A 21 -5.43 -9.64 18.33
C LYS A 21 -5.00 -9.53 16.87
N ASN A 22 -4.08 -8.62 16.58
CA ASN A 22 -3.65 -8.28 15.24
C ASN A 22 -2.14 -8.34 15.13
N TYR A 23 -1.65 -9.02 14.10
CA TYR A 23 -0.24 -9.01 13.76
C TYR A 23 0.22 -7.61 13.35
N ARG A 24 -0.56 -6.91 12.54
CA ARG A 24 -0.24 -5.57 12.05
C ARG A 24 -1.46 -4.65 12.07
N VAL A 25 -1.22 -3.36 12.18
CA VAL A 25 -2.25 -2.32 12.08
C VAL A 25 -2.12 -1.59 10.75
N CYS A 26 -3.24 -1.05 10.28
CA CYS A 26 -3.30 -0.31 9.02
C CYS A 26 -3.66 1.16 9.29
N VAL A 27 -3.11 2.03 8.45
CA VAL A 27 -3.46 3.46 8.38
C VAL A 27 -3.90 3.74 6.96
N VAL A 28 -5.04 4.38 6.79
CA VAL A 28 -5.49 4.91 5.51
C VAL A 28 -5.33 6.43 5.54
N LEU A 29 -4.59 6.98 4.60
CA LEU A 29 -4.40 8.40 4.39
C LEU A 29 -4.93 8.81 3.01
N VAL A 30 -6.10 9.44 3.00
CA VAL A 30 -6.72 9.94 1.75
C VAL A 30 -6.49 11.43 1.60
N GLY A 31 -6.18 11.85 0.37
CA GLY A 31 -6.15 13.26 0.03
C GLY A 31 -6.06 13.45 -1.47
N SER A 32 -6.79 14.46 -1.96
CA SER A 32 -6.79 14.86 -3.37
C SER A 32 -5.39 15.22 -3.91
N PRO A 33 -5.20 15.33 -5.24
CA PRO A 33 -3.91 15.68 -5.81
C PRO A 33 -3.37 16.98 -5.21
N GLY A 34 -2.08 16.97 -4.88
CA GLY A 34 -1.43 18.09 -4.23
C GLY A 34 -1.50 18.05 -2.72
N SER A 35 -2.52 17.47 -2.07
CA SER A 35 -2.77 17.53 -0.61
C SER A 35 -1.56 17.35 0.33
N GLY A 36 -0.54 16.59 -0.10
CA GLY A 36 0.67 16.29 0.67
C GLY A 36 0.63 14.89 1.31
N LYS A 37 -0.35 14.05 0.93
CA LYS A 37 -0.49 12.68 1.45
C LYS A 37 0.80 11.85 1.37
N SER A 38 1.51 11.87 0.24
CA SER A 38 2.74 11.06 0.08
C SER A 38 3.83 11.52 1.04
N THR A 39 4.04 12.85 1.17
CA THR A 39 5.00 13.42 2.14
C THR A 39 4.61 13.09 3.58
N ILE A 40 3.33 13.23 3.95
CA ILE A 40 2.86 12.89 5.30
C ILE A 40 3.04 11.39 5.58
N ALA A 41 2.77 10.51 4.61
CA ALA A 41 2.95 9.07 4.76
C ALA A 41 4.43 8.69 4.93
N GLU A 42 5.32 9.30 4.14
CA GLU A 42 6.77 9.12 4.23
C GLU A 42 7.31 9.59 5.59
N GLU A 43 6.95 10.81 6.03
CA GLU A 43 7.35 11.35 7.33
C GLU A 43 6.82 10.50 8.49
N LEU A 44 5.55 10.08 8.44
CA LEU A 44 4.95 9.21 9.45
C LEU A 44 5.68 7.86 9.54
N CYS A 45 5.96 7.24 8.39
CA CYS A 45 6.71 5.99 8.30
C CYS A 45 8.13 6.15 8.90
N GLN A 46 8.83 7.23 8.52
CA GLN A 46 10.17 7.53 9.02
C GLN A 46 10.18 7.73 10.53
N ILE A 47 9.29 8.57 11.07
CA ILE A 47 9.20 8.85 12.52
C ILE A 47 8.99 7.55 13.31
N ILE A 48 8.09 6.68 12.86
CA ILE A 48 7.81 5.40 13.54
C ILE A 48 9.06 4.50 13.55
N ASN A 49 9.73 4.38 12.40
CA ASN A 49 10.92 3.56 12.27
C ASN A 49 12.11 4.12 13.08
N GLU A 50 12.31 5.44 13.10
CA GLU A 50 13.33 6.10 13.93
C GLU A 50 13.08 5.90 15.42
N LYS A 51 11.84 6.02 15.88
CA LYS A 51 11.46 5.72 17.28
C LYS A 51 11.79 4.26 17.63
N TYR A 52 11.52 3.31 16.74
CA TYR A 52 11.84 1.90 16.96
C TYR A 52 13.36 1.63 16.95
N ASN A 53 14.11 2.22 16.02
CA ASN A 53 15.57 2.11 15.98
C ASN A 53 16.23 2.69 17.24
N SER A 54 15.73 3.82 17.75
CA SER A 54 16.17 4.39 19.03
C SER A 54 15.85 3.49 20.23
N PHE A 55 14.75 2.72 20.16
CA PHE A 55 14.44 1.69 21.15
C PHE A 55 15.42 0.51 21.05
N LEU A 56 15.70 0.01 19.84
CA LEU A 56 16.61 -1.11 19.61
C LEU A 56 18.05 -0.80 20.04
N SER A 57 18.52 0.43 19.85
CA SER A 57 19.87 0.84 20.29
C SER A 57 20.08 0.70 21.80
N LYS A 58 18.99 0.70 22.58
CA LYS A 58 18.98 0.49 24.04
C LYS A 58 18.66 -0.97 24.43
N HIS A 59 18.18 -1.78 23.48
CA HIS A 59 17.71 -3.15 23.70
C HIS A 59 18.19 -4.09 22.57
N PRO A 60 19.51 -4.26 22.37
CA PRO A 60 20.07 -4.89 21.17
C PRO A 60 19.59 -6.33 20.91
N HIS A 61 19.29 -7.10 21.95
CA HIS A 61 18.94 -8.53 21.82
C HIS A 61 17.45 -8.82 22.01
N ILE A 62 16.58 -7.80 21.98
CA ILE A 62 15.17 -7.98 22.32
C ILE A 62 14.34 -8.65 21.21
N ILE A 63 14.82 -8.58 19.97
CA ILE A 63 14.09 -9.11 18.81
C ILE A 63 14.04 -10.64 18.87
N GLN A 64 12.84 -11.18 18.76
CA GLN A 64 12.58 -12.61 18.65
C GLN A 64 11.65 -12.85 17.46
N VAL A 65 11.98 -13.90 16.71
CA VAL A 65 11.13 -14.39 15.62
C VAL A 65 10.63 -15.78 16.01
N ILE A 66 9.34 -15.87 16.26
CA ILE A 66 8.64 -17.08 16.68
C ILE A 66 8.05 -17.82 15.48
N ASP A 67 7.34 -18.92 15.75
CA ASP A 67 6.66 -19.73 14.73
C ASP A 67 7.60 -20.35 13.68
N GLN A 68 8.86 -20.62 14.04
CA GLN A 68 9.89 -21.16 13.12
C GLN A 68 9.50 -22.50 12.47
N GLN A 69 8.65 -23.29 13.13
CA GLN A 69 8.17 -24.59 12.65
C GLN A 69 6.74 -24.53 12.08
N LYS A 70 6.05 -23.38 12.13
CA LYS A 70 4.72 -23.26 11.54
C LYS A 70 4.82 -23.13 10.02
N PRO A 71 3.83 -23.65 9.27
CA PRO A 71 3.74 -23.38 7.84
C PRO A 71 3.55 -21.89 7.58
N ILE A 72 4.03 -21.43 6.43
CA ILE A 72 3.77 -20.07 5.94
C ILE A 72 2.27 -19.89 5.74
N VAL A 73 1.75 -18.71 6.10
CA VAL A 73 0.34 -18.37 5.89
C VAL A 73 0.04 -18.35 4.39
N ASP A 74 -0.98 -19.11 3.97
CA ASP A 74 -1.46 -19.12 2.59
C ASP A 74 -2.40 -17.94 2.33
N LEU A 75 -1.84 -16.81 1.93
CA LEU A 75 -2.54 -15.54 1.72
C LEU A 75 -3.39 -15.47 0.44
N VAL A 76 -3.25 -16.46 -0.44
CA VAL A 76 -3.84 -16.44 -1.78
C VAL A 76 -4.46 -17.78 -2.14
N GLY A 77 -4.67 -18.66 -1.17
CA GLY A 77 -5.22 -20.01 -1.34
C GLY A 77 -6.53 -20.04 -2.11
N SER A 78 -7.39 -19.05 -1.85
CA SER A 78 -8.71 -18.88 -2.46
C SER A 78 -8.69 -18.39 -3.92
N LEU A 79 -7.56 -17.83 -4.39
CA LEU A 79 -7.46 -17.33 -5.76
C LEU A 79 -7.32 -18.46 -6.78
N ARG A 80 -7.96 -18.27 -7.94
CA ARG A 80 -7.83 -19.19 -9.07
C ARG A 80 -6.41 -19.16 -9.61
N THR A 81 -5.84 -20.34 -9.86
CA THR A 81 -4.54 -20.46 -10.54
C THR A 81 -4.67 -20.19 -12.04
N LEU A 82 -3.90 -19.23 -12.56
CA LEU A 82 -3.77 -18.97 -13.98
C LEU A 82 -2.96 -20.11 -14.63
N GLN A 83 -3.57 -20.77 -15.61
CA GLN A 83 -2.98 -21.94 -16.26
C GLN A 83 -1.71 -21.55 -17.04
N PRO A 84 -0.70 -22.45 -17.17
CA PRO A 84 0.58 -22.11 -17.81
C PRO A 84 0.46 -21.54 -19.22
N ASN A 85 -0.49 -22.02 -20.03
CA ASN A 85 -0.76 -21.48 -21.37
C ASN A 85 -1.27 -20.03 -21.33
N LYS A 86 -2.06 -19.66 -20.31
CA LYS A 86 -2.53 -18.28 -20.11
C LYS A 86 -1.44 -17.38 -19.52
N VAL A 87 -0.54 -17.92 -18.70
CA VAL A 87 0.67 -17.19 -18.25
C VAL A 87 1.58 -16.88 -19.44
N ALA A 88 1.83 -17.86 -20.31
CA ALA A 88 2.61 -17.68 -21.54
C ALA A 88 1.95 -16.64 -22.46
N TYR A 89 0.64 -16.73 -22.68
CA TYR A 89 -0.12 -15.73 -23.43
C TYR A 89 0.08 -14.32 -22.87
N MET A 90 -0.08 -14.13 -21.55
CA MET A 90 0.10 -12.83 -20.91
C MET A 90 1.53 -12.30 -21.11
N SER A 91 2.55 -13.16 -20.99
CA SER A 91 3.95 -12.80 -21.25
C SER A 91 4.19 -12.31 -22.69
N GLU A 92 3.67 -13.04 -23.68
CA GLU A 92 3.72 -12.67 -25.11
C GLU A 92 2.98 -11.36 -25.40
N HIS A 93 1.96 -11.03 -24.59
CA HIS A 93 1.14 -9.82 -24.71
C HIS A 93 1.56 -8.74 -23.72
N GLN A 94 2.87 -8.64 -23.47
CA GLN A 94 3.49 -7.55 -22.69
C GLN A 94 2.99 -7.49 -21.24
N GLY A 95 2.61 -8.65 -20.69
CA GLY A 95 2.12 -8.78 -19.32
C GLY A 95 0.63 -8.48 -19.15
N LEU A 96 -0.18 -8.45 -20.21
CA LEU A 96 -1.59 -8.05 -20.15
C LEU A 96 -2.55 -9.17 -20.59
N LEU A 97 -3.72 -9.23 -19.95
CA LEU A 97 -4.89 -9.98 -20.40
C LEU A 97 -5.84 -9.01 -21.11
N ARG A 98 -5.73 -8.94 -22.43
CA ARG A 98 -6.33 -7.87 -23.24
C ARG A 98 -7.84 -7.77 -23.08
N GLU A 99 -8.52 -8.90 -22.90
CA GLU A 99 -9.97 -9.00 -22.77
C GLU A 99 -10.52 -8.43 -21.46
N HIS A 100 -9.67 -8.06 -20.49
CA HIS A 100 -10.08 -7.69 -19.14
C HIS A 100 -9.61 -6.29 -18.69
N VAL A 101 -8.92 -5.51 -19.53
CA VAL A 101 -8.24 -4.27 -19.10
C VAL A 101 -9.17 -3.21 -18.48
N GLU A 102 -10.46 -3.23 -18.83
CA GLU A 102 -11.51 -2.37 -18.27
C GLU A 102 -12.48 -3.11 -17.33
N ASP A 103 -12.32 -4.43 -17.16
CA ASP A 103 -13.22 -5.26 -16.36
C ASP A 103 -12.94 -5.12 -14.86
N VAL A 104 -13.70 -4.25 -14.21
CA VAL A 104 -13.62 -4.04 -12.76
C VAL A 104 -14.10 -5.24 -11.94
N ASN A 105 -14.77 -6.21 -12.57
CA ASN A 105 -15.20 -7.45 -11.92
C ASN A 105 -14.22 -8.62 -12.17
N PHE A 106 -13.15 -8.40 -12.95
CA PHE A 106 -12.12 -9.40 -13.14
C PHE A 106 -11.54 -9.85 -11.80
N SER A 107 -11.72 -11.12 -11.46
CA SER A 107 -11.21 -11.67 -10.21
C SER A 107 -9.70 -11.90 -10.33
N PRO A 108 -8.88 -11.36 -9.40
CA PRO A 108 -7.45 -11.57 -9.39
C PRO A 108 -7.07 -13.06 -9.45
N VAL A 109 -6.02 -13.36 -10.20
CA VAL A 109 -5.51 -14.72 -10.42
C VAL A 109 -4.08 -14.84 -9.93
N LYS A 110 -3.67 -16.05 -9.57
CA LYS A 110 -2.31 -16.34 -9.10
C LYS A 110 -1.56 -17.30 -10.02
N TYR A 111 -0.24 -17.20 -10.07
CA TYR A 111 0.62 -18.19 -10.72
C TYR A 111 2.02 -18.22 -10.08
N PRO A 112 2.74 -19.35 -10.12
CA PRO A 112 4.10 -19.44 -9.62
C PRO A 112 5.07 -18.64 -10.49
N ASP A 113 6.02 -17.95 -9.87
CA ASP A 113 7.02 -17.11 -10.53
C ASP A 113 8.32 -17.05 -9.68
N LEU A 114 9.33 -16.34 -10.17
CA LEU A 114 10.55 -16.03 -9.43
C LEU A 114 10.68 -14.52 -9.20
N THR A 115 11.10 -14.16 -7.99
CA THR A 115 11.58 -12.82 -7.67
C THR A 115 12.89 -12.51 -8.41
N PRO A 116 13.31 -11.23 -8.53
CA PRO A 116 14.58 -10.86 -9.18
C PRO A 116 15.81 -11.55 -8.57
N ASP A 117 15.77 -11.85 -7.27
CA ASP A 117 16.80 -12.60 -6.53
C ASP A 117 16.59 -14.13 -6.58
N LYS A 118 15.72 -14.62 -7.49
CA LYS A 118 15.45 -16.03 -7.80
C LYS A 118 14.82 -16.83 -6.66
N ARG A 119 14.10 -16.20 -5.74
CA ARG A 119 13.24 -16.92 -4.78
C ARG A 119 11.92 -17.30 -5.43
N GLU A 120 11.47 -18.51 -5.13
CA GLU A 120 10.12 -18.96 -5.45
C GLU A 120 9.09 -18.00 -4.83
N CYS A 121 8.16 -17.56 -5.67
CA CYS A 121 7.07 -16.70 -5.24
C CYS A 121 5.78 -17.05 -5.96
N THR A 122 4.68 -16.59 -5.38
CA THR A 122 3.38 -16.57 -6.05
C THR A 122 3.11 -15.14 -6.50
N THR A 123 2.93 -14.97 -7.80
CA THR A 123 2.53 -13.69 -8.40
C THR A 123 1.01 -13.61 -8.51
N VAL A 124 0.44 -12.49 -8.09
CA VAL A 124 -1.00 -12.17 -8.16
C VAL A 124 -1.20 -10.97 -9.07
N VAL A 125 -2.10 -11.10 -10.04
CA VAL A 125 -2.43 -10.05 -11.01
C VAL A 125 -3.93 -9.81 -11.07
N GLY A 126 -4.30 -8.53 -11.14
CA GLY A 126 -5.63 -8.06 -11.50
C GLY A 126 -5.70 -7.71 -12.99
N ARG A 127 -6.58 -6.77 -13.35
CA ARG A 127 -6.81 -6.39 -14.75
C ARG A 127 -5.63 -5.65 -15.38
N GLY A 128 -4.77 -5.04 -14.58
CA GLY A 128 -3.57 -4.33 -15.01
C GLY A 128 -2.39 -5.25 -15.34
N GLY A 129 -2.53 -6.56 -15.07
CA GLY A 129 -1.53 -7.55 -15.40
C GLY A 129 -0.21 -7.38 -14.64
N ASN A 130 0.90 -7.75 -15.27
CA ASN A 130 2.22 -7.85 -14.61
C ASN A 130 2.75 -6.51 -14.09
N ALA A 131 2.34 -5.39 -14.69
CA ALA A 131 2.80 -4.06 -14.27
C ALA A 131 2.34 -3.72 -12.84
N ASN A 132 1.18 -4.26 -12.42
CA ASN A 132 0.58 -4.01 -11.12
C ASN A 132 0.63 -5.24 -10.20
N ALA A 133 1.51 -6.20 -10.51
CA ALA A 133 1.57 -7.49 -9.83
C ALA A 133 1.99 -7.37 -8.36
N ILE A 134 1.38 -8.20 -7.51
CA ILE A 134 1.81 -8.44 -6.13
C ILE A 134 2.58 -9.76 -6.12
N ARG A 135 3.76 -9.81 -5.51
CA ARG A 135 4.52 -11.05 -5.35
C ARG A 135 4.63 -11.45 -3.90
N ILE A 136 4.31 -12.70 -3.61
CA ILE A 136 4.40 -13.27 -2.26
C ILE A 136 5.50 -14.32 -2.28
N ALA A 137 6.61 -14.02 -1.63
CA ALA A 137 7.78 -14.90 -1.59
C ALA A 137 7.92 -15.54 -0.21
N ALA A 138 8.40 -16.78 -0.18
CA ALA A 138 8.80 -17.41 1.06
C ALA A 138 9.89 -16.56 1.74
N VAL A 139 9.87 -16.53 3.06
CA VAL A 139 10.89 -15.80 3.79
C VAL A 139 12.23 -16.48 3.61
N ASN A 140 13.29 -15.70 3.43
CA ASN A 140 14.66 -16.20 3.55
C ASN A 140 14.84 -17.02 4.84
N ASN A 141 15.51 -18.18 4.70
CA ASN A 141 16.01 -19.03 5.78
C ASN A 141 16.53 -18.18 6.94
N PRO A 142 16.36 -18.63 8.21
CA PRO A 142 16.20 -17.76 9.37
C PRO A 142 17.21 -16.64 9.33
N ILE A 143 16.71 -15.43 9.06
CA ILE A 143 17.55 -14.23 9.09
C ILE A 143 18.19 -14.22 10.47
N ASN A 144 19.50 -14.44 10.50
CA ASN A 144 20.23 -14.42 11.75
C ASN A 144 20.09 -12.99 12.27
N VAL A 145 19.28 -12.80 13.31
CA VAL A 145 19.02 -11.46 13.89
C VAL A 145 20.34 -10.81 14.33
N ASN A 146 21.39 -11.60 14.58
CA ASN A 146 22.74 -11.10 14.87
C ASN A 146 23.49 -10.56 13.64
N GLN A 147 23.07 -10.90 12.41
CA GLN A 147 23.63 -10.38 11.15
C GLN A 147 22.85 -9.19 10.58
N LEU A 148 21.58 -9.00 10.98
CA LEU A 148 20.91 -7.73 10.76
C LEU A 148 21.60 -6.70 11.65
N ALA A 149 22.28 -5.72 11.05
CA ALA A 149 22.65 -4.53 11.79
C ALA A 149 21.35 -4.00 12.42
N GLN A 150 21.25 -3.96 13.75
CA GLN A 150 20.01 -3.66 14.48
C GLN A 150 19.36 -2.31 14.09
N ASN A 151 20.08 -1.48 13.33
CA ASN A 151 19.61 -0.24 12.70
C ASN A 151 18.87 -0.43 11.35
N SER A 152 18.62 -1.66 10.89
CA SER A 152 18.03 -1.94 9.55
C SER A 152 16.60 -2.50 9.57
N ILE A 153 16.00 -2.72 10.75
CA ILE A 153 14.65 -3.30 10.84
C ILE A 153 13.62 -2.19 10.92
N ASN A 154 12.89 -2.01 9.83
CA ASN A 154 11.74 -1.12 9.77
C ASN A 154 10.45 -1.88 10.12
N ILE A 155 9.63 -1.28 10.99
CA ILE A 155 8.34 -1.83 11.41
C ILE A 155 7.15 -1.16 10.71
N ALA A 156 7.38 0.00 10.09
CA ALA A 156 6.41 0.69 9.25
C ALA A 156 6.83 0.64 7.78
N GLN A 157 5.85 0.50 6.89
CA GLN A 157 6.02 0.56 5.44
C GLN A 157 4.84 1.32 4.81
N ILE A 158 5.12 2.12 3.78
CA ILE A 158 4.10 2.79 2.99
C ILE A 158 3.58 1.90 1.85
N VAL A 159 2.33 2.09 1.48
CA VAL A 159 1.67 1.48 0.33
C VAL A 159 1.06 2.60 -0.51
N PRO A 160 1.83 3.17 -1.44
CA PRO A 160 1.30 4.15 -2.39
C PRO A 160 0.32 3.48 -3.35
N MET A 161 -0.87 4.07 -3.49
CA MET A 161 -1.83 3.67 -4.53
C MET A 161 -1.26 3.82 -5.94
N ASP A 162 -0.27 4.70 -6.12
CA ASP A 162 0.33 5.03 -7.41
C ASP A 162 0.93 3.83 -8.15
N GLY A 163 1.44 2.82 -7.43
CA GLY A 163 1.93 1.59 -8.05
C GLY A 163 0.87 0.76 -8.76
N PHE A 164 -0.41 1.06 -8.52
CA PHE A 164 -1.55 0.41 -9.13
C PHE A 164 -2.18 1.23 -10.26
N HIS A 165 -1.55 2.33 -10.71
CA HIS A 165 -1.94 2.93 -11.99
C HIS A 165 -1.83 1.87 -13.09
N LEU A 166 -2.82 1.79 -13.97
CA LEU A 166 -2.68 0.96 -15.17
C LEU A 166 -1.51 1.50 -16.01
N SER A 167 -0.73 0.59 -16.60
CA SER A 167 0.36 0.98 -17.48
C SER A 167 -0.17 1.69 -18.73
N ARG A 168 0.63 2.55 -19.36
CA ARG A 168 0.23 3.23 -20.60
C ARG A 168 -0.21 2.24 -21.68
N LYS A 169 0.51 1.12 -21.79
CA LYS A 169 0.18 0.00 -22.69
C LYS A 169 -1.15 -0.67 -22.36
N CYS A 170 -1.55 -0.69 -21.10
CA CYS A 170 -2.88 -1.15 -20.69
C CYS A 170 -3.95 -0.15 -21.12
N LEU A 171 -3.71 1.16 -20.93
CA LEU A 171 -4.64 2.21 -21.38
C LEU A 171 -4.79 2.26 -22.91
N ASP A 172 -3.75 1.90 -23.67
CA ASP A 172 -3.82 1.78 -25.14
C ASP A 172 -4.83 0.72 -25.61
N LEU A 173 -5.26 -0.18 -24.72
CA LEU A 173 -6.22 -1.26 -25.01
C LEU A 173 -7.64 -0.96 -24.56
N PHE A 174 -7.90 0.22 -24.00
CA PHE A 174 -9.26 0.64 -23.64
C PHE A 174 -10.10 0.83 -24.91
N GLU A 175 -11.43 0.77 -24.77
CA GLU A 175 -12.37 1.08 -25.85
C GLU A 175 -12.14 2.50 -26.40
N ASP A 176 -11.86 3.46 -25.51
CA ASP A 176 -11.43 4.82 -25.84
C ASP A 176 -10.05 5.15 -25.19
N PRO A 177 -8.94 4.83 -25.87
CA PRO A 177 -7.60 5.12 -25.37
C PRO A 177 -7.31 6.60 -25.17
N GLU A 178 -7.87 7.48 -26.01
CA GLU A 178 -7.63 8.93 -25.93
C GLU A 178 -8.16 9.47 -24.60
N THR A 179 -9.40 9.12 -24.26
CA THR A 179 -9.99 9.49 -22.97
C THR A 179 -9.24 8.85 -21.81
N ALA A 180 -8.87 7.57 -21.91
CA ALA A 180 -8.14 6.86 -20.86
C ALA A 180 -6.81 7.54 -20.49
N HIS A 181 -6.03 7.95 -21.51
CA HIS A 181 -4.78 8.69 -21.28
C HIS A 181 -5.03 10.12 -20.78
N LYS A 182 -6.01 10.83 -21.35
CA LYS A 182 -6.36 12.20 -20.95
C LYS A 182 -6.83 12.27 -19.49
N ARG A 183 -7.60 11.27 -19.05
CA ARG A 183 -8.16 11.12 -17.70
C ARG A 183 -7.34 10.18 -16.82
N ARG A 184 -6.09 9.88 -17.17
CA ARG A 184 -5.20 9.07 -16.33
C ARG A 184 -5.04 9.73 -14.96
N GLY A 185 -5.25 8.95 -13.92
CA GLY A 185 -5.40 9.41 -12.54
C GLY A 185 -6.83 9.38 -12.03
N SER A 186 -7.84 9.17 -12.89
CA SER A 186 -9.24 8.89 -12.49
C SER A 186 -9.41 7.46 -11.93
N PRO A 187 -10.48 7.14 -11.16
CA PRO A 187 -10.64 5.85 -10.51
C PRO A 187 -10.50 4.62 -11.42
N SER A 188 -11.01 4.70 -12.66
CA SER A 188 -10.99 3.59 -13.63
C SER A 188 -9.61 3.33 -14.25
N THR A 189 -8.66 4.26 -14.10
CA THR A 189 -7.30 4.15 -14.67
C THR A 189 -6.29 3.48 -13.71
N PHE A 190 -6.80 2.79 -12.70
CA PHE A 190 -6.04 2.00 -11.73
C PHE A 190 -6.54 0.55 -11.73
N ASP A 191 -5.65 -0.39 -11.41
CA ASP A 191 -6.00 -1.77 -11.11
C ASP A 191 -6.62 -1.88 -9.70
N SER A 192 -7.87 -1.40 -9.60
CA SER A 192 -8.65 -1.48 -8.37
C SER A 192 -8.88 -2.93 -7.92
N ASN A 193 -8.91 -3.89 -8.86
CA ASN A 193 -9.05 -5.31 -8.60
C ASN A 193 -7.88 -5.82 -7.77
N ASN A 194 -6.64 -5.53 -8.20
CA ASN A 194 -5.45 -6.00 -7.50
C ASN A 194 -5.14 -5.17 -6.25
N PHE A 195 -5.47 -3.87 -6.21
CA PHE A 195 -5.33 -3.07 -4.99
C PHE A 195 -6.26 -3.57 -3.87
N LEU A 196 -7.51 -3.91 -4.19
CA LEU A 196 -8.42 -4.55 -3.25
C LEU A 196 -7.88 -5.92 -2.79
N GLN A 197 -7.27 -6.69 -3.70
CA GLN A 197 -6.63 -7.96 -3.34
C GLN A 197 -5.45 -7.77 -2.38
N LEU A 198 -4.64 -6.73 -2.56
CA LEU A 198 -3.61 -6.35 -1.58
C LEU A 198 -4.22 -6.07 -0.21
N CYS A 199 -5.34 -5.33 -0.15
CA CYS A 199 -6.04 -5.06 1.09
C CYS A 199 -6.55 -6.35 1.76
N LYS A 200 -7.09 -7.30 0.98
CA LYS A 200 -7.52 -8.62 1.47
C LYS A 200 -6.35 -9.43 2.04
N ILE A 201 -5.22 -9.49 1.32
CA ILE A 201 -3.97 -10.12 1.77
C ILE A 201 -3.50 -9.50 3.09
N LEU A 202 -3.49 -8.18 3.19
CA LEU A 202 -3.00 -7.48 4.37
C LEU A 202 -3.96 -7.59 5.57
N ALA A 203 -5.27 -7.63 5.33
CA ALA A 203 -6.25 -7.95 6.36
C ALA A 203 -6.05 -9.38 6.90
N GLU A 204 -5.80 -10.35 6.03
CA GLU A 204 -5.52 -11.73 6.43
C GLU A 204 -4.24 -11.83 7.26
N THR A 205 -3.15 -11.19 6.82
CA THR A 205 -1.91 -11.14 7.63
C THR A 205 -2.12 -10.44 8.98
N SER A 206 -2.98 -9.42 9.06
CA SER A 206 -3.33 -8.76 10.31
C SER A 206 -4.06 -9.71 11.26
N LEU A 207 -4.99 -10.53 10.76
CA LEU A 207 -5.79 -11.45 11.58
C LEU A 207 -5.09 -12.78 11.90
N CYS A 208 -3.86 -12.98 11.44
CA CYS A 208 -3.11 -14.21 11.71
C CYS A 208 -2.82 -14.40 13.21
N LYS A 209 -3.15 -15.60 13.71
CA LYS A 209 -2.87 -15.99 15.10
C LYS A 209 -1.40 -16.34 15.27
N VAL A 210 -0.65 -15.39 15.81
CA VAL A 210 0.72 -15.63 16.25
C VAL A 210 0.71 -16.42 17.56
N SER A 211 1.66 -17.35 17.74
CA SER A 211 1.76 -18.08 19.01
C SER A 211 1.96 -17.10 20.16
N SER A 212 1.13 -17.19 21.20
CA SER A 212 1.30 -16.36 22.39
C SER A 212 2.63 -16.71 23.06
N HIS A 213 3.49 -15.70 23.27
CA HIS A 213 4.63 -15.85 24.15
C HIS A 213 4.16 -15.94 25.62
N ASP A 214 4.97 -16.60 26.44
CA ASP A 214 4.81 -16.66 27.89
C ASP A 214 4.56 -15.25 28.48
N LYS A 215 3.42 -15.08 29.16
CA LYS A 215 2.96 -13.80 29.75
C LYS A 215 3.82 -13.34 30.94
N SER A 216 4.88 -14.08 31.26
CA SER A 216 5.80 -13.82 32.38
C SER A 216 6.62 -12.53 32.22
N TYR A 217 6.68 -11.93 31.02
CA TYR A 217 7.37 -10.66 30.79
C TYR A 217 6.41 -9.46 30.72
N SER A 218 6.33 -8.72 31.83
CA SER A 218 5.72 -7.40 31.94
C SER A 218 6.58 -6.33 31.24
N THR A 219 6.70 -6.37 29.91
CA THR A 219 7.20 -5.19 29.16
C THR A 219 6.02 -4.26 28.88
N SER A 220 5.98 -3.10 29.53
CA SER A 220 4.85 -2.17 29.46
C SER A 220 4.76 -1.39 28.15
N ASN A 221 5.83 -1.31 27.34
CA ASN A 221 5.83 -0.53 26.11
C ASN A 221 5.59 -1.37 24.84
N VAL A 222 4.98 -0.74 23.83
CA VAL A 222 4.60 -1.36 22.55
C VAL A 222 5.79 -1.95 21.78
N PHE A 223 6.97 -1.33 21.84
CA PHE A 223 8.15 -1.81 21.12
C PHE A 223 8.68 -3.11 21.72
N GLY A 224 8.72 -3.23 23.05
CA GLY A 224 9.10 -4.47 23.73
C GLY A 224 8.14 -5.61 23.42
N LYS A 225 6.83 -5.32 23.36
CA LYS A 225 5.81 -6.29 22.95
C LYS A 225 6.02 -6.73 21.49
N LEU A 226 6.07 -5.78 20.54
CA LEU A 226 6.17 -6.12 19.12
C LEU A 226 7.48 -6.85 18.78
N SER A 227 8.60 -6.49 19.42
CA SER A 227 9.91 -7.11 19.15
C SER A 227 9.93 -8.60 19.49
N LYS A 228 9.04 -9.06 20.37
CA LYS A 228 8.94 -10.47 20.79
C LYS A 228 7.91 -11.27 20.01
N THR A 229 7.15 -10.64 19.11
CA THR A 229 6.02 -11.30 18.42
C THR A 229 6.15 -11.29 16.91
N PHE A 230 7.34 -11.09 16.33
CA PHE A 230 7.52 -11.31 14.90
C PHE A 230 7.36 -12.80 14.58
N SER A 231 6.68 -13.14 13.49
CA SER A 231 6.39 -14.53 13.12
C SER A 231 7.10 -14.94 11.84
N GLN A 232 7.74 -16.11 11.84
CA GLN A 232 8.35 -16.70 10.65
C GLN A 232 7.30 -17.14 9.62
N ALA A 233 6.05 -17.35 10.04
CA ALA A 233 4.94 -17.76 9.17
C ALA A 233 4.47 -16.65 8.21
N VAL A 234 4.85 -15.39 8.45
CA VAL A 234 4.45 -14.26 7.61
C VAL A 234 5.45 -14.11 6.45
N PRO A 235 5.02 -14.28 5.18
CA PRO A 235 5.88 -14.17 4.00
C PRO A 235 6.25 -12.70 3.71
N ASP A 236 7.18 -12.52 2.76
CA ASP A 236 7.45 -11.22 2.17
C ASP A 236 6.43 -10.93 1.07
N ILE A 237 5.81 -9.75 1.11
CA ILE A 237 4.85 -9.28 0.11
C ILE A 237 5.47 -8.08 -0.61
N PHE A 238 5.77 -8.25 -1.88
CA PHE A 238 6.27 -7.21 -2.77
C PHE A 238 5.12 -6.59 -3.54
N ILE A 239 5.12 -5.26 -3.60
CA ILE A 239 4.09 -4.48 -4.29
C ILE A 239 4.75 -3.52 -5.29
N PRO A 240 4.04 -3.15 -6.35
CA PRO A 240 4.56 -2.21 -7.32
C PRO A 240 4.63 -0.80 -6.71
N GLY A 241 5.51 0.03 -7.26
CA GLY A 241 5.46 1.48 -7.09
C GLY A 241 5.33 2.17 -8.45
N PHE A 242 5.54 3.48 -8.50
CA PHE A 242 5.37 4.26 -9.72
C PHE A 242 6.62 5.06 -10.03
N ASN A 243 7.08 4.97 -11.29
CA ASN A 243 8.24 5.71 -11.74
C ASN A 243 7.79 6.94 -12.55
N HIS A 244 7.97 8.14 -11.97
CA HIS A 244 7.58 9.39 -12.61
C HIS A 244 8.41 9.76 -13.86
N ALA A 245 9.59 9.16 -14.07
CA ALA A 245 10.36 9.34 -15.29
C ALA A 245 9.83 8.43 -16.41
N LEU A 246 9.57 7.16 -16.10
CA LEU A 246 9.00 6.20 -17.05
C LEU A 246 7.51 6.42 -17.31
N LYS A 247 6.83 7.14 -16.41
CA LYS A 247 5.37 7.35 -16.39
C LYS A 247 4.60 6.03 -16.31
N ASP A 248 5.14 5.02 -15.63
CA ASP A 248 4.54 3.70 -15.51
C ASP A 248 4.87 3.03 -14.17
N PRO A 249 4.07 2.04 -13.74
CA PRO A 249 4.37 1.21 -12.58
C PRO A 249 5.72 0.49 -12.70
N THR A 250 6.36 0.26 -11.56
CA THR A 250 7.61 -0.50 -11.45
C THR A 250 7.42 -1.63 -10.43
N PRO A 251 7.76 -2.89 -10.77
CA PRO A 251 7.54 -4.03 -9.88
C PRO A 251 8.42 -3.95 -8.62
N ASP A 252 7.96 -4.61 -7.56
CA ASP A 252 8.72 -4.91 -6.33
C ASP A 252 9.38 -3.70 -5.64
N GLN A 253 8.80 -2.50 -5.77
CA GLN A 253 9.37 -1.27 -5.22
C GLN A 253 9.25 -1.18 -3.70
N TYR A 254 8.20 -1.77 -3.12
CA TYR A 254 8.03 -1.83 -1.67
C TYR A 254 7.88 -3.28 -1.20
N CYS A 255 8.45 -3.59 -0.04
CA CYS A 255 8.35 -4.88 0.62
C CYS A 255 7.67 -4.74 1.98
N ILE A 256 6.61 -5.51 2.18
CA ILE A 256 5.90 -5.68 3.44
C ILE A 256 6.29 -7.06 3.97
N SER A 257 7.22 -7.07 4.92
CA SER A 257 7.80 -8.30 5.47
C SER A 257 7.12 -8.72 6.76
N LYS A 258 7.61 -9.80 7.38
CA LYS A 258 7.26 -10.14 8.77
C LYS A 258 7.55 -9.01 9.76
N PHE A 259 8.54 -8.17 9.50
CA PHE A 259 8.89 -7.09 10.42
C PHE A 259 7.92 -5.91 10.32
N THR A 260 7.18 -5.79 9.20
CA THR A 260 6.19 -4.75 9.01
C THR A 260 4.96 -5.01 9.88
N ARG A 261 4.85 -4.24 10.96
CA ARG A 261 3.74 -4.24 11.94
C ARG A 261 2.77 -3.08 11.72
N ILE A 262 3.15 -2.09 10.93
CA ILE A 262 2.35 -0.91 10.59
C ILE A 262 2.39 -0.75 9.07
N VAL A 263 1.22 -0.69 8.43
CA VAL A 263 1.09 -0.44 7.00
C VAL A 263 0.36 0.88 6.79
N ILE A 264 0.96 1.81 6.04
CA ILE A 264 0.41 3.13 5.78
C ILE A 264 0.00 3.20 4.31
N PHE A 265 -1.28 2.99 4.03
CA PHE A 265 -1.84 3.19 2.71
C PHE A 265 -2.06 4.67 2.46
N GLU A 266 -1.59 5.16 1.32
CA GLU A 266 -1.86 6.53 0.88
C GLU A 266 -2.39 6.53 -0.56
N GLY A 267 -3.43 7.32 -0.82
CA GLY A 267 -4.07 7.30 -2.13
C GLY A 267 -5.20 8.30 -2.27
N LEU A 268 -5.75 8.34 -3.49
CA LEU A 268 -6.89 9.18 -3.85
C LEU A 268 -8.21 8.50 -3.46
N TYR A 269 -8.32 7.21 -3.75
CA TYR A 269 -9.62 6.50 -3.81
C TYR A 269 -9.84 5.48 -2.68
N LEU A 270 -9.05 5.51 -1.61
CA LEU A 270 -9.13 4.52 -0.52
C LEU A 270 -10.43 4.61 0.31
N LEU A 271 -11.18 5.71 0.15
CA LEU A 271 -12.48 5.98 0.78
C LEU A 271 -13.55 6.32 -0.28
N TYR A 272 -13.36 5.88 -1.52
CA TYR A 272 -14.27 6.15 -2.65
C TYR A 272 -15.41 5.13 -2.67
N ASP A 273 -16.65 5.57 -2.94
CA ASP A 273 -17.87 4.76 -2.73
C ASP A 273 -18.33 3.92 -3.93
N GLN A 274 -17.51 3.82 -4.98
CA GLN A 274 -17.80 3.07 -6.21
C GLN A 274 -16.90 1.84 -6.37
N GLU A 275 -17.39 0.86 -7.14
CA GLU A 275 -16.63 -0.30 -7.63
C GLU A 275 -15.86 -1.04 -6.50
N ASN A 276 -14.66 -1.55 -6.80
CA ASN A 276 -13.77 -2.21 -5.84
C ASN A 276 -13.26 -1.26 -4.74
N TRP A 277 -13.23 0.06 -4.99
CA TRP A 277 -12.73 1.04 -4.03
C TRP A 277 -13.59 1.08 -2.76
N LYS A 278 -14.90 0.93 -2.93
CA LYS A 278 -15.87 0.88 -1.82
C LYS A 278 -15.57 -0.24 -0.84
N GLU A 279 -15.02 -1.36 -1.31
CA GLU A 279 -14.71 -2.53 -0.48
C GLU A 279 -13.43 -2.36 0.35
N ILE A 280 -12.56 -1.39 0.02
CA ILE A 280 -11.26 -1.20 0.70
C ILE A 280 -11.46 -0.90 2.17
N TYR A 281 -12.29 0.09 2.49
CA TYR A 281 -12.53 0.48 3.87
C TYR A 281 -13.06 -0.68 4.68
N GLN A 282 -14.11 -1.36 4.21
CA GLN A 282 -14.72 -2.47 4.96
C GLN A 282 -13.73 -3.62 5.15
N THR A 283 -12.93 -3.94 4.12
CA THR A 283 -11.91 -5.00 4.18
C THR A 283 -10.90 -4.72 5.29
N LEU A 284 -10.37 -3.49 5.36
CA LEU A 284 -9.39 -3.11 6.36
C LEU A 284 -10.02 -2.87 7.74
N ALA A 285 -11.21 -2.27 7.80
CA ALA A 285 -11.92 -1.97 9.04
C ALA A 285 -12.36 -3.26 9.77
N ASN A 286 -12.71 -4.31 9.03
CA ASN A 286 -13.03 -5.63 9.58
C ASN A 286 -11.88 -6.28 10.37
N THR A 287 -10.64 -5.80 10.20
CA THR A 287 -9.52 -6.24 11.05
C THR A 287 -9.64 -5.76 12.50
N GLY A 288 -10.43 -4.71 12.76
CA GLY A 288 -10.48 -4.02 14.05
C GLY A 288 -9.24 -3.19 14.38
N ALA A 289 -8.31 -3.03 13.43
CA ALA A 289 -7.00 -2.40 13.63
C ALA A 289 -6.68 -1.38 12.52
N LEU A 290 -7.56 -0.40 12.36
CA LEU A 290 -7.49 0.63 11.30
C LEU A 290 -7.58 2.04 11.89
N LEU A 291 -6.67 2.93 11.48
CA LEU A 291 -6.85 4.38 11.59
C LEU A 291 -7.13 4.96 10.20
N VAL A 292 -7.99 5.97 10.13
CA VAL A 292 -8.39 6.60 8.88
C VAL A 292 -8.26 8.11 8.99
N TYR A 293 -7.41 8.69 8.13
CA TYR A 293 -7.18 10.11 8.01
C TYR A 293 -7.57 10.60 6.62
N LYS A 294 -8.30 11.72 6.56
CA LYS A 294 -8.57 12.43 5.32
C LYS A 294 -8.00 13.84 5.39
N ILE A 295 -7.21 14.21 4.39
CA ILE A 295 -6.64 15.56 4.29
C ILE A 295 -7.66 16.47 3.63
N ASP A 296 -8.13 17.44 4.39
CA ASP A 296 -8.92 18.55 3.87
C ASP A 296 -7.99 19.59 3.26
N ILE A 297 -8.33 20.02 2.05
CA ILE A 297 -7.57 21.01 1.31
C ILE A 297 -8.43 22.22 0.96
N ASP A 298 -7.78 23.36 0.85
CA ASP A 298 -8.31 24.49 0.09
C ASP A 298 -7.89 24.33 -1.37
N TYR A 299 -8.88 24.28 -2.28
CA TYR A 299 -8.64 24.10 -3.71
C TYR A 299 -7.89 25.28 -4.33
N GLU A 300 -8.06 26.50 -3.85
CA GLU A 300 -7.34 27.67 -4.37
C GLU A 300 -5.86 27.60 -4.02
N VAL A 301 -5.54 27.26 -2.76
CA VAL A 301 -4.15 27.07 -2.30
C VAL A 301 -3.51 25.86 -3.01
N THR A 302 -4.29 24.81 -3.24
CA THR A 302 -3.79 23.59 -3.88
C THR A 302 -3.53 23.77 -5.37
N GLU A 303 -4.35 24.55 -6.07
CA GLU A 303 -4.14 24.88 -7.48
C GLU A 303 -2.73 25.47 -7.70
N GLU A 304 -2.38 26.48 -6.92
CA GLU A 304 -1.09 27.15 -7.08
C GLU A 304 0.09 26.21 -6.79
N ARG A 305 -0.03 25.37 -5.76
CA ARG A 305 0.99 24.38 -5.40
C ARG A 305 1.16 23.31 -6.49
N VAL A 306 0.06 22.76 -7.01
CA VAL A 306 0.12 21.72 -8.03
C VAL A 306 0.60 22.28 -9.36
N ALA A 307 0.17 23.49 -9.73
CA ALA A 307 0.66 24.18 -10.92
C ALA A 307 2.19 24.40 -10.87
N LYS A 308 2.72 24.86 -9.72
CA LYS A 308 4.18 24.98 -9.52
C LYS A 308 4.89 23.63 -9.66
N ARG A 309 4.33 22.56 -9.10
CA ARG A 309 4.89 21.20 -9.22
C ARG A 309 4.90 20.72 -10.67
N HIS A 310 3.84 20.96 -11.44
CA HIS A 310 3.80 20.62 -12.86
C HIS A 310 4.89 21.35 -13.65
N LEU A 311 5.10 22.64 -13.37
CA LEU A 311 6.15 23.43 -14.01
C LEU A 311 7.55 22.89 -13.65
N GLN A 312 7.81 22.66 -12.36
CA GLN A 312 9.10 22.15 -11.87
C GLN A 312 9.45 20.76 -12.40
N SER A 313 8.45 19.91 -12.64
CA SER A 313 8.63 18.57 -13.18
C SER A 313 8.68 18.52 -14.71
N GLY A 314 8.57 19.68 -15.39
CA GLY A 314 8.56 19.77 -16.85
C GLY A 314 7.32 19.19 -17.50
N LEU A 315 6.23 18.95 -16.74
CA LEU A 315 4.95 18.50 -17.30
C LEU A 315 4.24 19.62 -18.10
N VAL A 316 4.56 20.87 -17.80
CA VAL A 316 4.06 22.08 -18.48
C VAL A 316 5.20 23.09 -18.61
N THR A 317 5.05 24.04 -19.53
CA THR A 317 6.06 25.08 -19.79
C THR A 317 5.78 26.39 -19.05
N THR A 318 4.52 26.61 -18.66
CA THR A 318 4.11 27.81 -17.93
C THR A 318 3.27 27.47 -16.70
N ILE A 319 3.25 28.39 -15.72
CA ILE A 319 2.37 28.25 -14.55
C ILE A 319 0.88 28.25 -14.96
N SER A 320 0.52 28.98 -16.02
CA SER A 320 -0.86 29.04 -16.54
C SER A 320 -1.32 27.67 -17.06
N GLU A 321 -0.48 27.00 -17.86
CA GLU A 321 -0.72 25.62 -18.30
C GLU A 321 -0.82 24.66 -17.09
N GLY A 322 0.00 24.88 -16.06
CA GLY A 322 -0.05 24.11 -14.82
C GLY A 322 -1.41 24.22 -14.11
N ARG A 323 -1.98 25.43 -14.05
CA ARG A 323 -3.32 25.68 -13.49
C ARG A 323 -4.41 25.07 -14.36
N GLU A 324 -4.33 25.19 -15.68
CA GLU A 324 -5.31 24.57 -16.59
C GLU A 324 -5.30 23.04 -16.50
N LYS A 325 -4.11 22.43 -16.43
CA LYS A 325 -3.96 20.99 -16.19
C LYS A 325 -4.57 20.57 -14.85
N PHE A 326 -4.35 21.36 -13.80
CA PHE A 326 -4.98 21.13 -12.50
C PHE A 326 -6.51 21.17 -12.61
N ARG A 327 -7.08 22.23 -13.21
CA ARG A 327 -8.53 22.38 -13.37
C ARG A 327 -9.19 21.28 -14.19
N SER A 328 -8.54 20.82 -15.24
CA SER A 328 -9.10 19.86 -16.20
C SER A 328 -9.00 18.39 -15.78
N ASN A 329 -8.15 18.06 -14.79
CA ASN A 329 -8.02 16.68 -14.32
C ASN A 329 -7.96 16.59 -12.78
N ASP A 330 -6.94 17.17 -12.15
CA ASP A 330 -6.72 17.03 -10.70
C ASP A 330 -7.86 17.58 -9.84
N LEU A 331 -8.40 18.74 -10.20
CA LEU A 331 -9.55 19.36 -9.53
C LEU A 331 -10.81 18.55 -9.73
N LEU A 332 -11.02 18.00 -10.92
CA LEU A 332 -12.15 17.12 -11.19
C LEU A 332 -12.06 15.87 -10.31
N ASN A 333 -10.89 15.24 -10.23
CA ASN A 333 -10.67 14.08 -9.39
C ASN A 333 -10.80 14.43 -7.89
N GLY A 334 -10.33 15.61 -7.47
CA GLY A 334 -10.52 16.09 -6.10
C GLY A 334 -12.00 16.24 -5.73
N LYS A 335 -12.78 16.93 -6.57
CA LYS A 335 -14.23 17.09 -6.37
C LYS A 335 -14.97 15.75 -6.43
N ASP A 336 -14.56 14.87 -7.33
CA ASP A 336 -15.08 13.52 -7.48
C ASP A 336 -14.87 12.72 -6.18
N ILE A 337 -13.65 12.71 -5.63
CA ILE A 337 -13.33 12.10 -4.33
C ILE A 337 -14.22 12.64 -3.21
N ASP A 338 -14.38 13.96 -3.12
CA ASP A 338 -15.22 14.55 -2.06
C ASP A 338 -16.70 14.18 -2.24
N SER A 339 -17.21 14.12 -3.47
CA SER A 339 -18.62 13.75 -3.75
C SER A 339 -18.94 12.27 -3.52
N HIS A 340 -17.93 11.42 -3.62
CA HIS A 340 -18.01 9.96 -3.50
C HIS A 340 -17.32 9.44 -2.24
N LEU A 341 -17.10 10.31 -1.24
CA LEU A 341 -16.53 9.91 0.03
C LEU A 341 -17.54 9.03 0.78
N ILE A 342 -17.14 7.83 1.17
CA ILE A 342 -17.97 6.96 2.00
C ILE A 342 -18.34 7.66 3.32
N LYS A 343 -19.61 7.57 3.71
CA LYS A 343 -20.12 8.17 4.95
C LYS A 343 -19.70 7.33 6.16
N LEU A 344 -18.78 7.87 6.96
CA LEU A 344 -18.19 7.18 8.10
C LEU A 344 -18.07 8.13 9.30
N ASP A 345 -18.37 7.62 10.49
CA ASP A 345 -18.22 8.39 11.73
C ASP A 345 -16.77 8.43 12.24
N ASN A 346 -15.91 7.52 11.77
CA ASN A 346 -14.57 7.28 12.30
C ASN A 346 -13.44 7.89 11.43
N VAL A 347 -13.76 8.80 10.49
CA VAL A 347 -12.75 9.48 9.66
C VAL A 347 -12.22 10.70 10.41
N VAL A 348 -10.91 10.71 10.67
CA VAL A 348 -10.25 11.87 11.26
C VAL A 348 -9.83 12.83 10.15
N HIS A 349 -10.49 13.98 10.10
CA HIS A 349 -10.14 15.06 9.17
C HIS A 349 -8.91 15.81 9.68
N ILE A 350 -7.90 15.96 8.82
CA ILE A 350 -6.66 16.69 9.10
C ILE A 350 -6.44 17.79 8.06
N ARG A 351 -5.77 18.87 8.45
CA ARG A 351 -5.37 19.95 7.52
C ARG A 351 -3.86 19.94 7.30
N ASN A 352 -3.46 20.23 6.07
CA ASN A 352 -2.06 20.36 5.67
C ASN A 352 -1.80 21.67 4.91
N ASP A 353 -2.27 22.74 5.54
CA ASP A 353 -2.04 24.14 5.18
C ASP A 353 -0.67 24.66 5.62
#